data_AF-A0A4Y2UMB8-F1
#
_entry.id   AF-A0A4Y2UMB8-F1
#
_cell.length_a   1.000
_cell.length_b   1.000
_cell.length_c   1.000
_cell.angle_alpha   90.00
_cell.angle_beta   90.00
_cell.angle_gamma   90.00
#
_symmetry.space_group_name_H-M   'P 1'
#
loop_
_entity.id
_entity.type
_entity.pdbx_description
1 polymer ?
#
loop_
_entity_poly.entity_id
_entity_poly.type
_entity_poly.pdbx_seq_one_letter_code
_entity_poly.pdbx_strand_id
1 'polypeptide(L)'
;MGKFKYVTEWQKGAIVFGGAHGHTVSEVSGFVGVSQRTVQRVYKQWCNRRSHETRRQNCGRKKILTERDRRRVSRLVNQNRFHTRQELLPSVNESPSQPVSERTLRRELHTMNIWSRVPRKRP
;
A
#
# COMPACT_ATOMS: atom_id res chain seq x y z
N MET A 1 12.28 12.84 -15.19
CA MET A 1 12.06 11.57 -14.47
C MET A 1 13.36 11.20 -13.76
N GLY A 2 13.37 11.14 -12.43
CA GLY A 2 14.59 10.86 -11.67
C GLY A 2 15.04 9.40 -11.84
N LYS A 3 16.30 9.18 -12.23
CA LYS A 3 16.96 7.87 -12.25
C LYS A 3 17.14 7.37 -10.81
N PHE A 4 16.07 6.92 -10.17
CA PHE A 4 16.16 6.28 -8.85
C PHE A 4 16.61 4.83 -9.04
N LYS A 5 17.92 4.58 -8.93
CA LYS A 5 18.41 3.22 -8.69
C LYS A 5 18.01 2.87 -7.25
N TYR A 6 17.15 1.88 -7.09
CA TYR A 6 16.73 1.42 -5.78
C TYR A 6 17.95 0.91 -5.01
N VAL A 7 18.16 1.41 -3.79
CA VAL A 7 19.15 0.85 -2.87
C VAL A 7 18.62 -0.49 -2.39
N THR A 8 19.40 -1.55 -2.60
CA THR A 8 19.01 -2.90 -2.19
C THR A 8 19.05 -3.03 -0.67
N GLU A 9 18.35 -4.01 -0.10
CA GLU A 9 18.37 -4.23 1.36
C GLU A 9 19.79 -4.54 1.86
N TRP A 10 20.57 -5.29 1.08
CA TRP A 10 21.99 -5.53 1.37
C TRP A 10 22.78 -4.21 1.45
N GLN A 11 22.62 -3.32 0.46
CA GLN A 11 23.31 -2.03 0.45
C GLN A 11 22.91 -1.18 1.66
N LYS A 12 21.63 -1.20 2.07
CA LYS A 12 21.18 -0.49 3.29
C LYS A 12 21.79 -1.09 4.55
N GLY A 13 21.85 -2.42 4.65
CA GLY A 13 22.51 -3.12 5.75
C GLY A 13 23.99 -2.73 5.88
N ALA A 14 24.72 -2.74 4.76
CA ALA A 14 26.11 -2.31 4.72
C ALA A 14 26.31 -0.83 5.12
N ILE A 15 25.40 0.06 4.70
CA ILE A 15 25.43 1.47 5.13
C ILE A 15 25.21 1.63 6.64
N VAL A 16 24.23 0.91 7.20
CA VAL A 16 23.92 0.94 8.63
C VAL A 16 25.09 0.39 9.44
N PHE A 17 25.64 -0.74 9.02
CA PHE A 17 26.82 -1.34 9.64
C PHE A 17 28.00 -0.35 9.62
N GLY A 18 28.33 0.20 8.45
CA GLY A 18 29.44 1.13 8.30
C GLY A 18 29.32 2.37 9.18
N GLY A 19 28.14 2.99 9.20
CA GLY A 19 27.89 4.17 10.04
C GLY A 19 27.91 3.86 11.54
N ALA A 20 27.43 2.69 11.96
CA ALA A 20 27.46 2.26 13.36
C ALA A 20 28.88 1.96 13.87
N HIS A 21 29.80 1.56 12.99
CA HIS A 21 31.20 1.27 13.32
C HIS A 21 32.15 2.47 13.10
N GLY A 22 31.59 3.67 12.87
CA GLY A 22 32.39 4.91 12.78
C GLY A 22 33.11 5.11 11.45
N HIS A 23 32.80 4.34 10.41
CA HIS A 23 33.36 4.58 9.07
C HIS A 23 32.85 5.90 8.48
N THR A 24 33.70 6.55 7.68
CA THR A 24 33.33 7.79 7.02
C THR A 24 32.31 7.54 5.89
N VAL A 25 31.51 8.56 5.58
CA VAL A 25 30.52 8.48 4.49
C VAL A 25 31.15 8.15 3.14
N SER A 26 32.38 8.63 2.90
CA SER A 26 33.11 8.40 1.65
C SER A 26 33.53 6.93 1.51
N GLU A 27 34.07 6.34 2.58
CA GLU A 27 34.47 4.91 2.59
C GLU A 27 33.27 3.99 2.35
N VAL A 28 32.17 4.23 3.05
CA VAL A 28 30.93 3.45 2.89
C VAL A 28 30.34 3.63 1.49
N SER A 29 30.39 4.85 0.94
CA SER A 29 29.93 5.14 -0.42
C SER A 29 30.74 4.38 -1.47
N GLY A 30 32.06 4.35 -1.34
CA GLY A 30 32.97 3.60 -2.21
C GLY A 30 32.74 2.09 -2.14
N PHE A 31 32.60 1.55 -0.93
CA PHE A 31 32.36 0.12 -0.71
C PHE A 31 31.01 -0.35 -1.27
N VAL A 32 29.94 0.39 -1.00
CA VAL A 32 28.56 0.00 -1.38
C VAL A 32 28.24 0.34 -2.84
N GLY A 33 29.02 1.23 -3.46
CA GLY A 33 28.81 1.68 -4.84
C GLY A 33 27.57 2.57 -5.00
N VAL A 34 27.23 3.37 -3.97
CA VAL A 34 26.10 4.31 -3.98
C VAL A 34 26.58 5.71 -3.63
N SER A 35 25.88 6.75 -4.10
CA SER A 35 26.29 8.14 -3.82
C SER A 35 26.34 8.44 -2.32
N GLN A 36 27.27 9.29 -1.89
CA GLN A 36 27.39 9.75 -0.50
C GLN A 36 26.07 10.33 0.04
N ARG A 37 25.31 11.06 -0.80
CA ARG A 37 23.97 11.58 -0.46
C ARG A 37 22.98 10.47 -0.13
N THR A 38 23.05 9.35 -0.84
CA THR A 38 22.24 8.16 -0.57
C THR A 38 22.64 7.51 0.76
N VAL A 39 23.94 7.36 1.02
CA VAL A 39 24.47 6.84 2.29
C VAL A 39 23.94 7.64 3.48
N GLN A 40 24.12 8.97 3.44
CA GLN A 40 23.63 9.87 4.49
C GLN A 40 22.12 9.77 4.70
N ARG A 41 21.33 9.72 3.61
CA ARG A 41 19.88 9.60 3.68
C ARG A 41 19.44 8.29 4.34
N VAL A 42 20.03 7.17 3.94
CA VAL A 42 19.71 5.84 4.49
C VAL A 42 20.12 5.76 5.96
N TYR A 43 21.32 6.22 6.30
CA TYR A 43 21.81 6.22 7.67
C TYR A 43 20.93 7.09 8.59
N LYS A 44 20.59 8.32 8.16
CA LYS A 44 19.65 9.19 8.90
C LYS A 44 18.28 8.56 9.07
N GLN A 45 17.77 7.89 8.03
CA GLN A 45 16.50 7.15 8.12
C GLN A 45 16.57 6.04 9.18
N TRP A 46 17.69 5.31 9.24
CA TRP A 46 17.91 4.29 10.26
C TRP A 46 17.99 4.90 11.67
N CYS A 47 18.73 5.99 11.89
CA CYS A 47 18.77 6.64 13.21
C CYS A 47 17.37 7.03 13.72
N ASN A 48 16.50 7.51 12.82
CA ASN A 48 15.15 7.94 13.18
C ASN A 48 14.18 6.77 13.41
N ARG A 49 14.28 5.68 12.65
CA ARG A 49 13.28 4.59 12.64
C ARG A 49 13.77 3.29 13.27
N ARG A 50 15.07 3.21 13.59
CA ARG A 50 15.83 2.00 13.95
C ARG A 50 15.59 0.81 13.03
N SER A 51 15.23 1.08 11.77
CA SER A 51 14.93 0.08 10.76
C SER A 51 15.38 0.58 9.39
N HIS A 52 16.05 -0.28 8.64
CA HIS A 52 16.47 -0.04 7.27
C HIS A 52 15.41 -0.51 6.26
N GLU A 53 14.38 -1.23 6.72
CA GLU A 53 13.33 -1.75 5.87
C GLU A 53 12.47 -0.63 5.29
N THR A 54 12.09 -0.80 4.03
CA THR A 54 11.15 0.11 3.38
C THR A 54 9.73 -0.36 3.59
N ARG A 55 8.98 0.32 4.47
CA ARG A 55 7.56 0.04 4.74
C ARG A 55 6.65 0.46 3.57
N ARG A 56 6.72 -0.27 2.45
CA ARG A 56 5.91 -0.01 1.24
C ARG A 56 4.40 -0.06 1.51
N GLN A 57 3.97 -0.81 2.52
CA GLN A 57 2.57 -0.90 2.94
C GLN A 57 1.97 0.45 3.38
N ASN A 58 2.82 1.37 3.84
CA ASN A 58 2.39 2.70 4.25
C ASN A 58 2.36 3.71 3.09
N CYS A 59 2.92 3.34 1.94
CA CYS A 59 2.98 4.19 0.76
C CYS A 59 1.69 4.13 -0.05
N GLY A 60 1.52 5.10 -0.96
CA GLY A 60 0.39 5.14 -1.88
C GLY A 60 -0.85 5.85 -1.32
N ARG A 61 -1.83 6.03 -2.20
CA ARG A 61 -3.10 6.68 -1.88
C ARG A 61 -3.94 5.76 -0.99
N LYS A 62 -4.44 6.29 0.13
CA LYS A 62 -5.37 5.56 1.00
C LYS A 62 -6.70 5.31 0.28
N LYS A 63 -7.34 4.19 0.59
CA LYS A 63 -8.67 3.85 0.08
C LYS A 63 -9.72 4.76 0.72
N ILE A 64 -10.78 5.05 -0.03
CA ILE A 64 -11.93 5.85 0.45
C ILE A 64 -12.73 5.06 1.49
N LEU A 65 -12.93 3.76 1.24
CA LEU A 65 -13.63 2.87 2.15
C LEU A 65 -12.69 2.39 3.26
N THR A 66 -13.08 2.64 4.51
CA THR A 66 -12.38 2.13 5.69
C THR A 66 -12.74 0.66 5.93
N GLU A 67 -12.03 -0.01 6.84
CA GLU A 67 -12.35 -1.39 7.21
C GLU A 67 -13.74 -1.53 7.87
N ARG A 68 -14.25 -0.45 8.49
CA ARG A 68 -15.63 -0.40 9.02
C ARG A 68 -16.65 -0.37 7.88
N ASP A 69 -16.39 0.45 6.86
CA ASP A 69 -17.28 0.55 5.70
C ASP A 69 -17.28 -0.76 4.91
N ARG A 70 -16.12 -1.43 4.78
CA ARG A 70 -16.02 -2.76 4.16
C ARG A 70 -16.90 -3.80 4.87
N ARG A 71 -16.89 -3.82 6.21
CA ARG A 71 -17.80 -4.67 7.01
C ARG A 71 -19.27 -4.31 6.83
N ARG A 72 -19.61 -3.02 6.64
CA ARG A 72 -20.98 -2.59 6.33
C ARG A 72 -21.41 -3.06 4.94
N VAL A 73 -20.57 -2.88 3.93
CA VAL A 73 -20.81 -3.36 2.56
C VAL A 73 -21.07 -4.87 2.55
N SER A 74 -20.25 -5.66 3.24
CA SER A 74 -20.43 -7.11 3.34
C SER A 74 -21.78 -7.49 3.96
N ARG A 75 -22.22 -6.79 5.02
CA ARG A 75 -23.53 -7.01 5.63
C ARG A 75 -24.68 -6.67 4.67
N LEU A 76 -24.61 -5.54 3.97
CA LEU A 76 -25.64 -5.13 2.99
C LEU A 76 -25.78 -6.16 1.86
N VAL A 77 -24.66 -6.64 1.32
CA VAL A 77 -24.68 -7.66 0.26
C VAL A 77 -25.27 -8.98 0.77
N ASN A 78 -24.96 -9.38 2.00
CA ASN A 78 -25.48 -10.61 2.58
C ASN A 78 -26.98 -10.54 2.89
N GLN A 79 -27.52 -9.35 3.21
CA GLN A 79 -28.95 -9.15 3.40
C GLN A 79 -29.73 -9.37 2.10
N ASN A 80 -29.24 -8.82 0.98
CA ASN A 80 -29.84 -9.08 -0.33
C ASN A 80 -28.78 -9.26 -1.42
N ARG A 81 -28.53 -10.53 -1.77
CA ARG A 81 -27.51 -10.91 -2.77
C ARG A 81 -27.91 -10.59 -4.22
N PHE A 82 -29.14 -10.15 -4.46
CA PHE A 82 -29.64 -9.81 -5.79
C PHE A 82 -29.56 -8.31 -6.10
N HIS A 83 -29.20 -7.46 -5.12
CA HIS A 83 -29.07 -6.03 -5.36
C HIS A 83 -28.03 -5.72 -6.43
N THR A 84 -28.42 -4.81 -7.33
CA THR A 84 -27.46 -4.25 -8.27
C THR A 84 -26.50 -3.30 -7.54
N ARG A 85 -25.32 -3.08 -8.11
CA ARG A 85 -24.34 -2.17 -7.52
C ARG A 85 -24.89 -0.73 -7.41
N GLN A 86 -25.77 -0.34 -8.33
CA GLN A 86 -26.39 0.97 -8.36
C GLN A 86 -27.41 1.13 -7.23
N GLU A 87 -28.21 0.10 -6.95
CA GLU A 87 -29.12 0.05 -5.79
C GLU A 87 -28.35 0.05 -4.47
N LEU A 88 -27.19 -0.60 -4.42
CA LEU A 88 -26.38 -0.70 -3.20
C LEU A 88 -25.60 0.59 -2.90
N LEU A 89 -25.38 1.45 -3.89
CA LEU A 89 -24.52 2.63 -3.78
C LEU A 89 -25.03 3.68 -2.79
N PRO A 90 -26.32 4.08 -2.79
CA PRO A 90 -26.88 5.00 -1.79
C PRO A 90 -26.67 4.49 -0.36
N SER A 91 -26.99 3.21 -0.10
CA SER A 91 -26.87 2.62 1.23
C SER A 91 -25.42 2.50 1.72
N VAL A 92 -24.45 2.45 0.81
CA VAL A 92 -23.02 2.49 1.17
C VAL A 92 -22.57 3.92 1.43
N ASN A 93 -23.04 4.90 0.65
CA ASN A 93 -22.63 6.30 0.74
C ASN A 93 -23.13 7.04 1.99
N GLU A 94 -24.06 6.48 2.75
CA GLU A 94 -24.45 7.00 4.07
C GLU A 94 -23.34 6.90 5.13
N SER A 95 -22.34 6.04 4.94
CA SER A 95 -21.26 5.78 5.92
C SER A 95 -20.01 6.64 5.72
N PRO A 96 -19.38 6.65 4.53
CA PRO A 96 -18.09 7.27 4.33
C PRO A 96 -18.21 8.80 4.27
N SER A 97 -17.13 9.50 4.67
CA SER A 97 -17.04 10.96 4.57
C SER A 97 -17.02 11.49 3.13
N GLN A 98 -16.72 10.63 2.15
CA GLN A 98 -16.67 10.97 0.74
C GLN A 98 -17.53 9.99 -0.06
N PRO A 99 -18.29 10.46 -1.07
CA PRO A 99 -19.11 9.60 -1.89
C PRO A 99 -18.22 8.63 -2.67
N VAL A 100 -18.64 7.37 -2.67
CA VAL A 100 -17.98 6.29 -3.40
C VAL A 100 -18.62 6.17 -4.78
N SER A 101 -17.80 5.96 -5.80
CA SER A 101 -18.28 5.67 -7.15
C SER A 101 -18.61 4.19 -7.32
N GLU A 102 -19.53 3.88 -8.22
CA GLU A 102 -19.92 2.50 -8.53
C GLU A 102 -18.70 1.63 -8.90
N ARG A 103 -17.73 2.20 -9.63
CA ARG A 103 -16.48 1.51 -10.00
C ARG A 103 -15.61 1.17 -8.79
N THR A 104 -15.62 2.04 -7.77
CA THR A 104 -14.88 1.81 -6.52
C THR A 104 -15.55 0.71 -5.71
N LEU A 105 -16.88 0.75 -5.60
CA LEU A 105 -17.67 -0.29 -4.95
C LEU A 105 -17.42 -1.66 -5.60
N ARG A 106 -17.47 -1.75 -6.94
CA ARG A 106 -17.16 -2.99 -7.67
C ARG A 106 -15.77 -3.54 -7.36
N ARG A 107 -14.75 -2.67 -7.33
CA ARG A 107 -13.38 -3.08 -6.98
C ARG A 107 -13.30 -3.63 -5.57
N GLU A 108 -13.94 -2.98 -4.61
CA GLU A 108 -13.95 -3.46 -3.23
C GLU A 108 -14.69 -4.79 -3.08
N LEU A 109 -15.83 -4.98 -3.75
CA LEU A 109 -16.53 -6.28 -3.78
C LEU A 109 -15.64 -7.41 -4.33
N HIS A 110 -14.90 -7.15 -5.41
CA HIS A 110 -13.96 -8.13 -5.96
C HIS A 110 -12.82 -8.45 -4.98
N THR A 111 -12.31 -7.46 -4.23
CA THR A 111 -11.30 -7.72 -3.18
C THR A 111 -11.84 -8.55 -2.02
N MET A 112 -13.16 -8.54 -1.81
CA MET A 112 -13.86 -9.39 -0.84
C MET A 112 -14.30 -10.74 -1.44
N ASN A 113 -13.86 -11.08 -2.65
CA ASN A 113 -14.27 -12.28 -3.39
C ASN A 113 -15.78 -12.37 -3.68
N ILE A 114 -16.47 -11.23 -3.78
CA ILE A 114 -17.88 -11.17 -4.15
C ILE A 114 -17.99 -10.81 -5.63
N TRP A 115 -18.57 -11.72 -6.40
CA TRP A 115 -18.73 -11.60 -7.85
C TRP A 115 -20.20 -11.58 -8.25
N SER A 116 -20.51 -10.89 -9.34
CA SER A 116 -21.83 -10.99 -9.97
C SER A 116 -22.07 -12.42 -10.44
N ARG A 117 -23.24 -12.97 -10.12
CA ARG A 117 -23.67 -14.27 -10.66
C ARG A 117 -24.19 -14.06 -12.07
N VAL A 118 -23.50 -14.63 -13.06
CA VAL A 118 -23.98 -14.68 -14.44
C VAL A 118 -24.63 -16.06 -14.66
N PRO A 119 -25.88 -16.15 -15.13
CA PRO A 119 -26.48 -17.43 -15.50
C PRO A 119 -25.62 -18.10 -16.57
N ARG A 120 -25.12 -19.32 -16.33
CA ARG A 120 -24.52 -20.12 -17.40
C ARG A 120 -25.63 -20.85 -18.14
N LYS A 121 -25.65 -20.75 -19.47
CA LYS A 121 -26.48 -21.63 -20.31
C LYS A 121 -26.05 -23.08 -20.02
N ARG A 122 -27.00 -23.97 -19.74
CA ARG A 122 -26.71 -25.41 -19.69
C ARG A 122 -26.24 -25.85 -21.10
N PRO A 123 -25.25 -26.77 -21.20
CA PRO A 123 -24.83 -27.32 -22.48
C PRO A 123 -26.00 -27.99 -23.20
#